data_AF-A0A2P0HH06-F1
#
_entry.id   AF-A0A2P0HH06-F1
#
_cell.length_a   1.000
_cell.length_b   1.000
_cell.length_c   1.000
_cell.angle_alpha   90.00
_cell.angle_beta   90.00
_cell.angle_gamma   90.00
#
_symmetry.space_group_name_H-M   'P 1'
#
loop_
_entity.id
_entity.type
_entity.pdbx_description
1 polymer ?
#
loop_
_entity_poly.entity_id
_entity_poly.type
_entity_poly.pdbx_seq_one_letter_code
_entity_poly.pdbx_strand_id
1 'polypeptide(L)'
;MEKNIQQEKDKVKPVFYDPKGRRNIAFISFLCISIVSVSIVFYFFFQSIFSTPEIPNMNTAVQQDNKLVPINQKLSDQQLKKEEFKPNTEAKDNKNLVNSPKDSKQRKEVYGFYVNWDENSTASLKENIDSLTTLVPEWYHLKADLTIRSEIKPEIVKLAEKNEVKIMPLLTN
;
A
#
# COMPACT_ATOMS: atom_id res chain seq x y z
N MET A 1 34.89 -56.45 70.23
CA MET A 1 35.57 -55.23 69.75
C MET A 1 36.13 -55.54 68.39
N GLU A 2 35.94 -54.81 67.30
CA GLU A 2 35.20 -53.58 67.00
C GLU A 2 34.86 -53.66 65.49
N LYS A 3 33.69 -53.14 65.13
CA LYS A 3 33.19 -53.10 63.76
C LYS A 3 34.03 -52.10 62.95
N ASN A 4 34.77 -52.59 61.97
CA ASN A 4 35.38 -51.76 60.93
C ASN A 4 35.12 -52.40 59.58
N ILE A 5 33.99 -52.09 58.95
CA ILE A 5 33.94 -51.95 57.49
C ILE A 5 32.95 -50.82 57.23
N GLN A 6 33.50 -49.66 56.85
CA GLN A 6 32.77 -48.55 56.27
C GLN A 6 31.85 -49.06 55.15
N GLN A 7 30.56 -49.08 55.40
CA GLN A 7 29.56 -48.97 54.34
C GLN A 7 29.43 -47.48 54.00
N GLU A 8 30.27 -46.98 53.09
CA GLU A 8 29.99 -45.71 52.43
C GLU A 8 30.14 -45.81 50.91
N LYS A 9 29.00 -46.05 50.27
CA LYS A 9 28.58 -45.56 48.94
C LYS A 9 29.51 -45.83 47.76
N ASP A 10 29.41 -47.04 47.23
CA ASP A 10 29.74 -47.25 45.81
C ASP A 10 28.51 -46.89 44.95
N LYS A 11 28.31 -45.58 44.72
CA LYS A 11 27.35 -45.10 43.72
C LYS A 11 28.00 -45.21 42.34
N VAL A 12 27.58 -46.21 41.58
CA VAL A 12 27.98 -46.41 40.17
C VAL A 12 27.81 -45.10 39.40
N LYS A 13 28.93 -44.50 39.00
CA LYS A 13 28.94 -43.27 38.20
C LYS A 13 28.48 -43.61 36.78
N PRO A 14 27.50 -42.90 36.20
CA PRO A 14 27.05 -43.17 34.85
C PRO A 14 28.19 -42.90 33.85
N VAL A 15 28.21 -43.67 32.75
CA VAL A 15 29.29 -43.69 31.73
C VAL A 15 29.56 -42.30 31.11
N PHE A 16 28.61 -41.37 31.21
CA PHE A 16 28.74 -39.98 30.73
C PHE A 16 28.84 -38.94 31.85
N TYR A 17 29.39 -39.31 33.01
CA TYR A 17 29.63 -38.36 34.10
C TYR A 17 30.81 -37.43 33.77
N ASP A 18 30.53 -36.17 33.44
CA ASP A 18 31.53 -35.10 33.27
C ASP A 18 31.68 -34.32 34.60
N PRO A 19 32.70 -34.61 35.42
CA PRO A 19 32.88 -33.96 36.72
C PRO A 19 33.25 -32.47 36.62
N LYS A 20 33.68 -32.00 35.44
CA LYS A 20 34.12 -30.61 35.22
C LYS A 20 33.04 -29.75 34.56
N GLY A 21 31.90 -30.33 34.14
CA GLY A 21 30.77 -29.59 33.55
C GLY A 21 31.09 -28.86 32.23
N ARG A 22 32.19 -29.22 31.57
CA ARG A 22 32.76 -28.46 30.45
C ARG A 22 31.86 -28.48 29.20
N ARG A 23 31.07 -29.54 29.02
CA ARG A 23 30.11 -29.66 27.91
C ARG A 23 28.95 -28.66 28.00
N ASN A 24 28.49 -28.34 29.22
CA ASN A 24 27.41 -27.37 29.41
C ASN A 24 27.90 -25.94 29.16
N ILE A 25 29.15 -25.64 29.49
CA ILE A 25 29.78 -24.33 29.22
C ILE A 25 29.92 -24.09 27.71
N ALA A 26 30.40 -25.10 26.97
CA ALA A 26 30.47 -24.99 25.51
C ALA A 26 29.08 -24.81 24.89
N PHE A 27 28.09 -25.59 25.32
CA PHE A 27 26.70 -25.46 24.85
C PHE A 27 26.10 -24.08 25.15
N ILE A 28 26.30 -23.57 26.38
CA ILE A 28 25.86 -22.21 26.76
C ILE A 28 26.59 -21.16 25.92
N SER A 29 27.88 -21.33 25.64
CA SER A 29 28.64 -20.41 24.78
C SER A 29 28.08 -20.40 23.34
N PHE A 30 27.80 -21.56 22.75
CA PHE A 30 27.14 -21.65 21.44
C PHE A 30 25.74 -21.00 21.45
N LEU A 31 24.97 -21.22 22.52
CA LEU A 31 23.65 -20.61 22.67
C LEU A 31 23.75 -19.08 22.78
N CYS A 32 24.69 -18.55 23.56
CA CYS A 32 24.94 -17.11 23.66
C CYS A 32 25.36 -16.51 22.31
N ILE A 33 26.26 -17.17 21.57
CA ILE A 33 26.68 -16.72 20.23
C ILE A 33 25.48 -16.70 19.27
N SER A 34 24.63 -17.74 19.31
CA SER A 34 23.42 -17.80 18.50
C SER A 34 22.44 -16.67 18.83
N ILE A 35 22.23 -16.38 20.12
CA ILE A 35 21.35 -15.29 20.55
C ILE A 35 21.88 -13.95 20.06
N VAL A 36 23.19 -13.68 20.23
CA VAL A 36 23.82 -12.44 19.74
C VAL A 36 23.68 -12.31 18.23
N SER A 37 23.92 -13.39 17.48
CA SER A 37 23.74 -13.40 16.02
C SER A 37 22.31 -13.06 15.62
N VAL A 38 21.32 -13.64 16.29
CA VAL A 38 19.90 -13.38 16.03
C VAL A 38 19.55 -11.93 16.38
N SER A 39 20.02 -11.40 17.51
CA SER A 39 19.82 -10.01 17.90
C SER A 39 20.39 -9.01 16.89
N ILE A 40 21.56 -9.30 16.30
CA ILE A 40 22.16 -8.46 15.25
C ILE A 40 21.25 -8.41 14.01
N VAL A 41 20.76 -9.57 13.55
CA VAL A 41 19.84 -9.62 12.40
C VAL A 41 18.55 -8.85 12.67
N PHE A 42 17.95 -9.05 13.85
CA PHE A 42 16.75 -8.30 14.24
C PHE A 42 17.01 -6.81 14.36
N TYR A 43 18.17 -6.39 14.87
CA TYR A 43 18.54 -4.97 14.93
C TYR A 43 18.50 -4.32 13.54
N PHE A 44 19.16 -4.93 12.54
CA PHE A 44 19.12 -4.44 11.16
C PHE A 44 17.71 -4.48 10.56
N PHE A 45 16.92 -5.51 10.85
CA PHE A 45 15.55 -5.63 10.40
C PHE A 45 14.65 -4.50 10.93
N PHE A 46 14.67 -4.25 12.25
CA PHE A 46 13.92 -3.15 12.84
C PHE A 46 14.42 -1.80 12.35
N GLN A 47 15.74 -1.62 12.23
CA GLN A 47 16.32 -0.42 11.65
C GLN A 47 15.77 -0.17 10.23
N SER A 48 15.61 -1.22 9.42
CA SER A 48 15.03 -1.12 8.08
C SER A 48 13.54 -0.75 8.09
N ILE A 49 12.75 -1.25 9.05
CA ILE A 49 11.32 -0.89 9.18
C ILE A 49 11.16 0.57 9.59
N PHE A 50 11.99 1.05 10.51
CA PHE A 50 11.91 2.42 11.04
C PHE A 50 12.66 3.46 10.19
N SER A 51 13.49 3.02 9.24
CA SER A 51 14.15 3.94 8.31
C SER A 51 13.09 4.54 7.38
N THR A 52 12.92 5.86 7.45
CA THR A 52 12.09 6.58 6.50
C THR A 52 12.71 6.45 5.12
N PRO A 53 11.98 5.94 4.10
CA PRO A 53 12.51 5.86 2.75
C PRO A 53 12.79 7.28 2.26
N GLU A 54 14.05 7.57 1.94
CA GLU A 54 14.39 8.81 1.24
C GLU A 54 13.81 8.72 -0.17
N ILE A 55 12.76 9.48 -0.43
CA ILE A 55 12.20 9.63 -1.76
C ILE A 55 13.01 10.74 -2.43
N PRO A 56 13.95 10.44 -3.34
CA PRO A 56 14.66 11.49 -4.05
C PRO A 56 13.64 12.29 -4.87
N ASN A 57 13.76 13.62 -4.81
CA ASN A 57 12.93 14.60 -5.52
C ASN A 57 11.57 14.96 -4.87
N MET A 58 11.49 15.05 -3.54
CA MET A 58 10.38 15.77 -2.91
C MET A 58 10.68 17.28 -2.89
N ASN A 59 10.07 18.01 -3.82
CA ASN A 59 10.07 19.46 -3.89
C ASN A 59 9.60 20.01 -2.52
N THR A 60 10.53 20.48 -1.68
CA THR A 60 10.28 20.87 -0.28
C THR A 60 9.60 22.24 -0.14
N ALA A 61 8.62 22.52 -1.00
CA ALA A 61 7.88 23.79 -1.01
C ALA A 61 6.43 23.68 -0.51
N VAL A 62 5.96 22.47 -0.17
CA VAL A 62 4.63 22.30 0.43
C VAL A 62 4.83 21.68 1.80
N GLN A 63 4.88 22.55 2.83
CA GLN A 63 4.58 22.07 4.18
C GLN A 63 3.11 21.67 4.17
N GLN A 64 2.86 20.37 4.03
CA GLN A 64 1.53 19.82 4.12
C GLN A 64 1.09 19.90 5.58
N ASP A 65 0.32 20.93 5.88
CA ASP A 65 -0.48 21.03 7.06
C ASP A 65 -1.43 19.83 7.10
N ASN A 66 -1.18 18.90 8.03
CA ASN A 66 -1.97 17.67 8.25
C ASN A 66 -3.42 17.96 8.73
N LYS A 67 -3.93 19.17 8.54
CA LYS A 67 -5.28 19.57 8.88
C LYS A 67 -6.17 19.24 7.69
N LEU A 68 -6.76 18.05 7.70
CA LEU A 68 -7.83 17.70 6.78
C LEU A 68 -8.98 18.71 6.97
N VAL A 69 -9.12 19.63 6.02
CA VAL A 69 -10.25 20.55 5.96
C VAL A 69 -11.23 20.10 4.87
N PRO A 70 -12.53 20.10 5.15
CA PRO A 70 -13.52 19.65 4.19
C PRO A 70 -13.56 20.59 2.98
N ILE A 71 -13.71 20.01 1.78
CA ILE A 71 -13.68 20.69 0.46
C ILE A 71 -14.68 21.86 0.33
N ASN A 72 -15.68 21.91 1.21
CA ASN A 72 -16.71 22.96 1.23
C ASN A 72 -16.30 24.22 1.99
N GLN A 73 -15.12 24.28 2.60
CA GLN A 73 -14.64 25.51 3.22
C GLN A 73 -14.21 26.50 2.14
N LYS A 74 -14.84 27.69 2.17
CA LYS A 74 -14.42 28.82 1.35
C LYS A 74 -12.97 29.16 1.70
N LEU A 75 -12.08 29.09 0.71
CA LEU A 75 -10.70 29.54 0.85
C LEU A 75 -10.69 31.01 1.29
N SER A 76 -9.76 31.35 2.18
CA SER A 76 -9.53 32.74 2.59
C SER A 76 -9.01 33.56 1.40
N ASP A 77 -9.35 34.86 1.35
CA ASP A 77 -8.87 35.80 0.34
C ASP A 77 -7.34 35.83 0.20
N GLN A 78 -6.62 35.49 1.28
CA GLN A 78 -5.15 35.39 1.28
C GLN A 78 -4.63 34.15 0.55
N GLN A 79 -5.39 33.04 0.54
CA GLN A 79 -5.05 31.83 -0.23
C GLN A 79 -5.35 32.03 -1.71
N LEU A 80 -6.48 32.68 -2.03
CA LEU A 80 -6.86 33.02 -3.41
C LEU A 80 -5.79 33.88 -4.11
N LYS A 81 -5.17 34.83 -3.39
CA LYS A 81 -4.05 35.64 -3.92
C LYS A 81 -2.73 34.88 -4.08
N LYS A 82 -2.51 33.81 -3.30
CA LYS A 82 -1.30 32.96 -3.44
C LYS A 82 -1.42 31.96 -4.57
N GLU A 83 -2.64 31.52 -4.88
CA GLU A 83 -2.95 30.61 -5.98
C GLU A 83 -3.26 31.33 -7.30
N GLU A 84 -3.18 32.68 -7.34
CA GLU A 84 -3.23 33.42 -8.59
C GLU A 84 -2.08 32.96 -9.51
N PHE A 85 -2.46 32.11 -10.46
CA PHE A 85 -1.64 31.65 -11.55
C PHE A 85 -1.10 32.87 -12.30
N LYS A 86 0.20 33.14 -12.19
CA LYS A 86 0.89 34.12 -13.03
C LYS A 86 1.18 33.43 -14.36
N PRO A 87 0.46 33.75 -15.46
CA PRO A 87 0.79 33.19 -16.76
C PRO A 87 2.19 33.67 -17.14
N ASN A 88 3.13 32.73 -17.18
CA ASN A 88 4.37 32.87 -17.91
C ASN A 88 4.02 33.27 -19.35
N THR A 89 4.37 34.51 -19.69
CA THR A 89 4.10 35.14 -20.98
C THR A 89 5.02 34.55 -22.04
N GLU A 90 4.83 33.29 -22.44
CA GLU A 90 5.39 32.71 -23.68
C GLU A 90 4.54 31.52 -24.14
N ALA A 91 3.29 31.76 -24.52
CA ALA A 91 2.52 30.80 -25.32
C ALA A 91 1.94 31.55 -26.52
N LYS A 92 2.64 31.39 -27.65
CA LYS A 92 2.27 31.96 -28.95
C LYS A 92 0.87 31.51 -29.36
N ASP A 93 0.17 32.45 -29.97
CA ASP A 93 -1.15 32.36 -30.57
C ASP A 93 -1.46 31.01 -31.25
N ASN A 94 -2.41 30.28 -30.69
CA ASN A 94 -3.22 29.32 -31.43
C ASN A 94 -4.69 29.74 -31.33
N LYS A 95 -5.00 30.92 -31.89
CA LYS A 95 -6.37 31.32 -32.23
C LYS A 95 -6.86 30.43 -33.35
N ASN A 96 -7.44 29.28 -33.03
CA ASN A 96 -8.44 28.60 -33.86
C ASN A 96 -8.95 27.38 -33.09
N LEU A 97 -10.03 27.57 -32.32
CA LEU A 97 -11.08 26.58 -32.04
C LEU A 97 -12.11 27.27 -31.12
N VAL A 98 -12.79 28.28 -31.70
CA VAL A 98 -14.07 28.78 -31.17
C VAL A 98 -15.13 28.42 -32.20
N ASN A 99 -15.97 27.46 -31.83
CA ASN A 99 -17.32 27.19 -32.31
C ASN A 99 -17.94 26.34 -31.18
N SER A 100 -19.00 26.67 -30.44
CA SER A 100 -19.94 27.78 -30.40
C SER A 100 -20.64 27.70 -29.01
N PRO A 101 -21.31 28.74 -28.51
CA PRO A 101 -21.78 28.83 -27.12
C PRO A 101 -23.20 28.27 -26.97
N LYS A 102 -23.43 27.44 -25.94
CA LYS A 102 -24.75 27.21 -25.34
C LYS A 102 -24.59 26.53 -23.98
N ASP A 103 -24.81 27.32 -22.93
CA ASP A 103 -25.59 26.96 -21.76
C ASP A 103 -25.62 25.45 -21.41
N SER A 104 -24.51 24.94 -20.91
CA SER A 104 -24.54 23.73 -20.08
C SER A 104 -23.90 24.11 -18.76
N LYS A 105 -24.70 24.16 -17.70
CA LYS A 105 -24.20 23.80 -16.37
C LYS A 105 -23.46 22.48 -16.59
N GLN A 106 -22.14 22.51 -16.65
CA GLN A 106 -21.31 21.33 -16.79
C GLN A 106 -21.74 20.39 -15.67
N ARG A 107 -22.49 19.33 -16.03
CA ARG A 107 -22.99 18.36 -15.06
C ARG A 107 -21.75 17.79 -14.40
N LYS A 108 -21.66 17.90 -13.07
CA LYS A 108 -20.52 17.39 -12.32
C LYS A 108 -20.31 15.93 -12.69
N GLU A 109 -19.16 15.61 -13.28
CA GLU A 109 -18.82 14.24 -13.63
C GLU A 109 -18.37 13.50 -12.38
N VAL A 110 -18.85 12.28 -12.21
CA VAL A 110 -18.52 11.40 -11.09
C VAL A 110 -18.10 10.05 -11.67
N TYR A 111 -16.85 9.68 -11.42
CA TYR A 111 -16.23 8.47 -11.92
C TYR A 111 -16.18 7.41 -10.83
N GLY A 112 -16.58 6.17 -11.15
CA GLY A 112 -16.42 5.02 -10.28
C GLY A 112 -15.49 3.99 -10.91
N PHE A 113 -14.51 3.49 -10.16
CA PHE A 113 -13.59 2.44 -10.61
C PHE A 113 -14.13 1.07 -10.22
N TYR A 114 -14.05 0.12 -11.15
CA TYR A 114 -14.58 -1.23 -10.97
C TYR A 114 -13.55 -2.29 -11.36
N VAL A 115 -13.43 -3.33 -10.54
CA VAL A 115 -12.56 -4.48 -10.79
C VAL A 115 -13.34 -5.78 -10.62
N ASN A 116 -13.00 -6.78 -11.43
CA ASN A 116 -13.73 -8.04 -11.45
C ASN A 116 -13.47 -8.95 -10.25
N TRP A 117 -12.28 -8.86 -9.67
CA TRP A 117 -11.76 -9.81 -8.68
C TRP A 117 -12.19 -9.50 -7.24
N ASP A 118 -12.64 -8.27 -6.96
CA ASP A 118 -13.13 -7.87 -5.64
C ASP A 118 -14.66 -7.91 -5.57
N GLU A 119 -15.20 -8.74 -4.69
CA GLU A 119 -16.64 -8.83 -4.44
C GLU A 119 -17.22 -7.49 -3.95
N ASN A 120 -16.44 -6.73 -3.16
CA ASN A 120 -16.85 -5.42 -2.65
C ASN A 120 -16.99 -4.40 -3.78
N SER A 121 -16.22 -4.54 -4.86
CA SER A 121 -16.34 -3.67 -6.03
C SER A 121 -17.71 -3.83 -6.68
N THR A 122 -18.22 -5.07 -6.76
CA THR A 122 -19.55 -5.35 -7.31
C THR A 122 -20.67 -4.90 -6.38
N ALA A 123 -20.54 -5.13 -5.07
CA ALA A 123 -21.51 -4.68 -4.08
C ALA A 123 -21.61 -3.14 -4.06
N SER A 124 -20.48 -2.45 -3.94
CA SER A 124 -20.40 -0.99 -3.90
C SER A 124 -20.92 -0.35 -5.19
N LEU A 125 -20.60 -0.92 -6.36
CA LEU A 125 -21.12 -0.43 -7.63
C LEU A 125 -22.65 -0.52 -7.64
N LYS A 126 -23.25 -1.66 -7.26
CA LYS A 126 -24.71 -1.81 -7.23
C LYS A 126 -25.39 -0.80 -6.30
N GLU A 127 -24.77 -0.51 -5.17
CA GLU A 127 -25.32 0.43 -4.17
C GLU A 127 -25.20 1.90 -4.60
N ASN A 128 -24.19 2.25 -5.40
CA ASN A 128 -23.82 3.64 -5.67
C ASN A 128 -23.93 4.04 -7.15
N ILE A 129 -24.35 3.15 -8.05
CA ILE A 129 -24.31 3.42 -9.49
C ILE A 129 -25.14 4.64 -9.91
N ASP A 130 -26.23 4.93 -9.20
CA ASP A 130 -27.10 6.10 -9.45
C ASP A 130 -26.38 7.44 -9.18
N SER A 131 -25.27 7.41 -8.44
CA SER A 131 -24.43 8.58 -8.16
C SER A 131 -23.30 8.77 -9.17
N LEU A 132 -23.09 7.81 -10.09
CA LEU A 132 -22.01 7.84 -11.07
C LEU A 132 -22.50 8.41 -12.40
N THR A 133 -21.63 9.14 -13.10
CA THR A 133 -21.84 9.49 -14.50
C THR A 133 -21.04 8.60 -15.44
N THR A 134 -19.90 8.09 -14.96
CA THR A 134 -18.97 7.27 -15.73
C THR A 134 -18.44 6.12 -14.87
N LEU A 135 -18.53 4.90 -15.40
CA LEU A 135 -17.89 3.69 -14.87
C LEU A 135 -16.56 3.48 -15.58
N VAL A 136 -15.51 3.21 -14.81
CA VAL A 136 -14.16 2.95 -15.27
C VAL A 136 -13.75 1.53 -14.89
N PRO A 137 -14.12 0.51 -15.71
CA PRO A 137 -13.80 -0.87 -15.39
C PRO A 137 -12.41 -1.27 -15.89
N GLU A 138 -11.69 -2.04 -15.06
CA GLU A 138 -10.46 -2.73 -15.44
C GLU A 138 -10.80 -4.03 -16.18
N TRP A 139 -11.21 -3.92 -17.45
CA TRP A 139 -11.57 -5.08 -18.28
C TRP A 139 -10.54 -5.45 -19.32
N TYR A 140 -9.65 -4.54 -19.69
CA TYR A 140 -8.68 -4.79 -20.75
C TYR A 140 -7.27 -4.85 -20.17
N HIS A 141 -6.60 -5.95 -20.42
CA HIS A 141 -5.21 -6.17 -20.03
C HIS A 141 -4.36 -6.39 -21.28
N LEU A 142 -3.36 -5.53 -21.48
CA LEU A 142 -2.34 -5.66 -22.50
C LEU A 142 -1.35 -6.74 -22.06
N LYS A 143 -1.07 -7.68 -22.95
CA LYS A 143 -0.06 -8.72 -22.71
C LYS A 143 1.28 -8.31 -23.31
N ALA A 144 2.33 -9.02 -22.91
CA ALA A 144 3.69 -8.86 -23.46
C ALA A 144 3.78 -9.09 -24.98
N ASP A 145 2.87 -9.89 -25.55
CA ASP A 145 2.76 -10.13 -27.01
C ASP A 145 1.93 -9.06 -27.73
N LEU A 146 1.61 -7.95 -27.05
CA LEU A 146 0.77 -6.84 -27.52
C LEU A 146 -0.68 -7.23 -27.82
N THR A 147 -1.12 -8.43 -27.43
CA THR A 147 -2.54 -8.81 -27.51
C THR A 147 -3.32 -8.28 -26.30
N ILE A 148 -4.62 -8.06 -26.48
CA ILE A 148 -5.50 -7.59 -25.42
C ILE A 148 -6.33 -8.77 -24.90
N ARG A 149 -6.26 -9.01 -23.60
CA ARG A 149 -7.20 -9.89 -22.88
C ARG A 149 -8.37 -9.05 -22.38
N SER A 150 -9.59 -9.48 -22.69
CA SER A 150 -10.82 -8.86 -22.23
C SER A 150 -11.47 -9.72 -21.14
N GLU A 151 -11.88 -9.07 -20.05
CA GLU A 151 -12.66 -9.65 -18.97
C GLU A 151 -14.00 -8.91 -18.76
N ILE A 152 -14.64 -8.48 -19.84
CA ILE A 152 -15.94 -7.79 -19.72
C ILE A 152 -16.95 -8.67 -18.99
N LYS A 153 -17.61 -8.10 -17.96
CA LYS A 153 -18.75 -8.71 -17.26
C LYS A 153 -20.08 -8.20 -17.83
N PRO A 154 -20.85 -9.00 -18.58
CA PRO A 154 -22.08 -8.54 -19.23
C PRO A 154 -23.15 -8.02 -18.26
N GLU A 155 -23.22 -8.56 -17.05
CA GLU A 155 -24.12 -8.11 -15.99
C GLU A 155 -23.82 -6.68 -15.53
N ILE A 156 -22.54 -6.29 -15.54
CA ILE A 156 -22.11 -4.93 -15.18
C ILE A 156 -22.37 -3.96 -16.32
N VAL A 157 -22.18 -4.40 -17.58
CA VAL A 157 -22.56 -3.61 -18.76
C VAL A 157 -24.05 -3.28 -18.72
N LYS A 158 -24.91 -4.29 -18.51
CA LYS A 158 -26.36 -4.11 -18.38
C LYS A 158 -26.73 -3.20 -17.21
N LEU A 159 -26.01 -3.29 -16.10
CA LEU A 159 -26.24 -2.43 -14.94
C LEU A 159 -25.90 -0.96 -15.26
N ALA A 160 -24.79 -0.70 -15.94
CA ALA A 160 -24.40 0.65 -16.36
C ALA A 160 -25.38 1.23 -17.39
N GLU A 161 -25.75 0.46 -18.42
CA GLU A 161 -26.73 0.87 -19.43
C GLU A 161 -28.08 1.21 -18.81
N LYS A 162 -28.57 0.37 -17.88
CA LYS A 162 -29.84 0.58 -17.17
C LYS A 162 -29.88 1.90 -16.40
N ASN A 163 -28.74 2.33 -15.86
CA ASN A 163 -28.64 3.54 -15.04
C ASN A 163 -28.05 4.74 -15.82
N GLU A 164 -27.99 4.66 -17.15
CA GLU A 164 -27.45 5.70 -18.04
C GLU A 164 -26.01 6.12 -17.70
N VAL A 165 -25.22 5.20 -17.13
CA VAL A 165 -23.81 5.43 -16.77
C VAL A 165 -22.92 5.08 -17.97
N LYS A 166 -22.07 6.02 -18.37
CA LYS A 166 -21.12 5.82 -19.47
C LYS A 166 -20.07 4.80 -19.05
N ILE A 167 -19.60 3.97 -19.97
CA ILE A 167 -18.47 3.07 -19.71
C ILE A 167 -17.22 3.64 -20.39
N MET A 168 -16.18 3.91 -19.60
CA MET A 168 -14.86 4.31 -20.06
C MET A 168 -13.86 3.21 -19.66
N PRO A 169 -13.57 2.25 -20.55
CA PRO A 169 -12.75 1.11 -20.20
C PRO A 169 -11.29 1.52 -19.93
N LEU A 170 -10.69 0.90 -18.90
CA LEU A 170 -9.27 1.04 -18.59
C LEU A 170 -8.47 -0.09 -19.27
N LEU A 171 -7.33 0.28 -19.85
CA LEU A 171 -6.32 -0.65 -20.37
C LEU A 171 -5.14 -0.69 -19.38
N THR A 172 -4.90 -1.85 -18.77
CA THR A 172 -3.76 -2.10 -17.86
C THR A 172 -2.77 -3.10 -18.48
N ASN A 173 -1.58 -3.28 -17.91
CA ASN A 173 -0.50 -4.17 -18.40
C ASN A 173 -0.17 -5.22 -17.34
#